data_AF-A0A4Q7P443-F1
#
_entry.id   AF-A0A4Q7P443-F1
#
_cell.length_a   1.000
_cell.length_b   1.000
_cell.length_c   1.000
_cell.angle_alpha   90.00
_cell.angle_beta   90.00
_cell.angle_gamma   90.00
#
_symmetry.space_group_name_H-M   'P 1'
#
loop_
_entity.id
_entity.type
_entity.pdbx_description
1 polymer ?
#
loop_
_entity_poly.entity_id
_entity_poly.type
_entity_poly.pdbx_seq_one_letter_code
_entity_poly.pdbx_strand_id
1 'polypeptide(L)'
;MDNTLTHHGILGMKWGVRRTPAQLGRGKSSAKKSSSDDSHEDYKKAHGSKSVKTMSDAELRSRLNRLQMEQQYSKLSSSNVNKGKQYFNNVIKAGTTVATVTSTALTIYNNYDKIKKIISGTSD
;
A
#
# COMPACT_ATOMS: atom_id res chain seq x y z
N MET A 1 16.27 22.10 49.69
CA MET A 1 17.27 22.07 48.60
C MET A 1 16.48 21.87 47.33
N ASP A 2 16.26 22.94 46.58
CA ASP A 2 15.32 22.95 45.46
C ASP A 2 16.01 22.45 44.20
N ASN A 3 15.56 21.30 43.70
CA ASN A 3 16.16 20.61 42.56
C ASN A 3 15.52 21.11 41.25
N THR A 4 16.01 22.23 40.72
CA THR A 4 15.52 22.78 39.45
C THR A 4 16.30 22.19 38.27
N LEU A 5 15.57 21.59 37.32
CA LEU A 5 16.14 21.05 36.09
C LEU A 5 16.30 22.18 35.07
N THR A 6 17.52 22.67 34.89
CA THR A 6 17.83 23.73 33.92
C THR A 6 18.32 23.11 32.60
N HIS A 7 17.71 23.50 31.48
CA HIS A 7 18.09 23.04 30.15
C HIS A 7 18.85 24.14 29.41
N HIS A 8 20.12 23.90 29.09
CA HIS A 8 20.91 24.78 28.23
C HIS A 8 20.88 24.27 26.79
N GLY A 9 20.46 25.13 25.86
CA GLY A 9 20.51 24.81 24.43
C GLY A 9 21.94 24.84 23.87
N ILE A 10 22.18 24.15 22.76
CA ILE A 10 23.48 24.15 22.06
C ILE A 10 23.61 25.46 21.27
N LEU A 11 24.69 26.21 21.53
CA LEU A 11 24.98 27.48 20.87
C LEU A 11 25.09 27.29 19.35
N GLY A 12 24.25 28.00 18.60
CA GLY A 12 24.19 27.93 17.12
C GLY A 12 23.02 27.12 16.56
N MET A 13 22.32 26.32 17.37
CA MET A 13 21.09 25.67 16.94
C MET A 13 19.90 26.62 17.06
N LYS A 14 19.21 26.87 15.94
CA LYS A 14 18.02 27.73 15.89
C LYS A 14 16.77 26.91 16.22
N TRP A 15 16.40 26.87 17.50
CA TRP A 15 15.12 26.30 17.95
C TRP A 15 14.02 27.37 17.86
N GLY A 16 12.79 26.98 17.52
CA GLY A 16 11.63 27.88 17.51
C GLY A 16 11.46 28.76 16.25
N VAL A 17 12.31 28.65 15.24
CA VAL A 17 12.12 29.38 13.97
C VAL A 17 11.13 28.65 13.08
N ARG A 18 9.90 29.18 12.96
CA ARG A 18 8.88 28.66 12.05
C ARG A 18 9.06 29.30 10.67
N ARG A 19 9.14 28.48 9.62
CA ARG A 19 9.15 28.96 8.22
C ARG A 19 7.81 29.59 7.89
N THR A 20 7.81 30.66 7.11
CA THR A 20 6.55 31.30 6.67
C THR A 20 5.74 30.34 5.78
N PRO A 21 4.42 30.49 5.69
CA PRO A 21 3.59 29.67 4.80
C PRO A 21 4.09 29.66 3.35
N ALA A 22 4.62 30.79 2.87
CA ALA A 22 5.23 30.91 1.53
C ALA A 22 6.52 30.08 1.37
N GLN A 23 7.33 29.94 2.42
CA GLN A 23 8.54 29.10 2.43
C GLN A 23 8.24 27.61 2.64
N LEU A 24 7.16 27.29 3.35
CA LEU A 24 6.66 25.92 3.50
C LEU A 24 5.91 25.42 2.27
N GLY A 25 5.40 26.35 1.46
CA GLY A 25 4.89 26.07 0.12
C GLY A 25 6.03 25.66 -0.82
N ARG A 26 6.59 24.47 -0.64
CA ARG A 26 7.27 23.77 -1.74
C ARG A 26 6.27 23.78 -2.89
N GLY A 27 6.68 24.45 -3.97
CA GLY A 27 5.83 24.84 -5.08
C GLY A 27 4.77 23.80 -5.37
N LYS A 28 3.52 24.21 -5.23
CA LYS A 28 2.44 23.71 -6.07
C LYS A 28 2.71 24.23 -7.49
N SER A 29 3.90 23.95 -8.04
CA SER A 29 4.02 23.70 -9.46
C SER A 29 3.01 22.60 -9.67
N SER A 30 1.88 22.95 -10.27
CA SER A 30 1.04 22.01 -10.94
C SER A 30 2.00 21.05 -11.63
N ALA A 31 2.12 19.85 -11.08
CA ALA A 31 2.78 18.77 -11.75
C ALA A 31 1.84 18.50 -12.93
N LYS A 32 1.98 19.31 -13.98
CA LYS A 32 1.62 18.95 -15.33
C LYS A 32 2.62 17.86 -15.66
N LYS A 33 2.42 16.70 -15.05
CA LYS A 33 3.09 15.46 -15.39
C LYS A 33 2.45 15.04 -16.70
N SER A 34 2.74 15.78 -17.77
CA SER A 34 2.78 15.19 -19.10
C SER A 34 4.10 14.43 -19.20
N SER A 35 4.30 13.48 -18.30
CA SER A 35 5.02 12.28 -18.72
C SER A 35 4.03 11.68 -19.71
N SER A 36 4.32 11.74 -21.01
CA SER A 36 3.63 10.88 -21.96
C SER A 36 3.91 9.45 -21.46
N ASP A 37 2.97 8.93 -20.69
CA ASP A 37 3.03 7.56 -20.21
C ASP A 37 2.93 6.70 -21.48
N ASP A 38 4.05 6.12 -21.89
CA ASP A 38 4.16 5.25 -23.07
C ASP A 38 3.57 3.85 -22.78
N SER A 39 2.72 3.76 -21.76
CA SER A 39 1.95 2.57 -21.48
C SER A 39 0.93 2.33 -22.58
N HIS A 40 0.75 1.05 -22.90
CA HIS A 40 -0.19 0.61 -23.91
C HIS A 40 -1.63 0.98 -23.52
N GLU A 41 -2.47 1.25 -24.52
CA GLU A 41 -3.84 1.74 -24.33
C GLU A 41 -4.70 0.83 -23.44
N ASP A 42 -4.47 -0.48 -23.48
CA ASP A 42 -5.16 -1.45 -22.62
C ASP A 42 -4.84 -1.26 -21.13
N TYR A 43 -3.60 -0.93 -20.80
CA TYR A 43 -3.12 -0.66 -19.46
C TYR A 43 -3.74 0.63 -18.93
N LYS A 44 -3.73 1.69 -19.75
CA LYS A 44 -4.38 2.96 -19.41
C LYS A 44 -5.87 2.80 -19.19
N LYS A 45 -6.55 2.01 -20.02
CA LYS A 45 -7.98 1.71 -19.84
C LYS A 45 -8.26 0.92 -18.57
N ALA A 46 -7.37 -0.01 -18.20
CA ALA A 46 -7.55 -0.83 -17.01
C ALA A 46 -7.18 -0.12 -15.69
N HIS A 47 -6.19 0.78 -15.72
CA HIS A 47 -5.71 1.53 -14.54
C HIS A 47 -6.20 2.98 -14.50
N GLY A 48 -6.96 3.39 -15.51
CA GLY A 48 -7.57 4.71 -15.57
C GLY A 48 -8.57 4.95 -14.45
N SER A 49 -8.75 6.22 -14.12
CA SER A 49 -9.68 6.71 -13.09
C SER A 49 -11.16 6.63 -13.49
N LYS A 50 -11.49 5.98 -14.61
CA LYS A 50 -12.87 5.82 -15.07
C LYS A 50 -13.67 4.98 -14.09
N SER A 51 -14.81 5.51 -13.65
CA SER A 51 -15.71 4.85 -12.71
C SER A 51 -16.41 3.66 -13.36
N VAL A 52 -16.55 2.57 -12.60
CA VAL A 52 -17.25 1.34 -13.01
C VAL A 52 -18.67 1.61 -13.49
N LYS A 53 -19.36 2.57 -12.86
CA LYS A 53 -20.74 2.94 -13.20
C LYS A 53 -20.89 3.56 -14.60
N THR A 54 -19.79 4.08 -15.15
CA THR A 54 -19.77 4.77 -16.45
C THR A 54 -19.13 3.92 -17.55
N MET A 55 -18.77 2.67 -17.25
CA MET A 55 -18.18 1.74 -18.21
C MET A 55 -19.25 0.86 -18.85
N SER A 56 -19.07 0.54 -20.13
CA SER A 56 -19.89 -0.44 -20.82
C SER A 56 -19.49 -1.87 -20.43
N ASP A 57 -20.40 -2.83 -20.58
CA ASP A 57 -20.14 -4.25 -20.33
C ASP A 57 -18.95 -4.81 -21.12
N ALA A 58 -18.70 -4.29 -22.33
CA ALA A 58 -17.53 -4.66 -23.13
C ALA A 58 -16.23 -4.12 -22.49
N GLU A 59 -16.26 -2.88 -21.99
CA GLU A 59 -15.11 -2.26 -21.32
C GLU A 59 -14.80 -2.98 -20.00
N LEU A 60 -15.82 -3.37 -19.23
CA LEU A 60 -15.64 -4.13 -17.99
C LEU A 60 -14.96 -5.48 -18.23
N ARG A 61 -15.38 -6.21 -19.26
CA ARG A 61 -14.74 -7.49 -19.64
C ARG A 61 -13.28 -7.29 -20.02
N SER A 62 -12.99 -6.26 -20.84
CA SER A 62 -11.62 -5.93 -21.25
C SER A 62 -10.74 -5.57 -20.04
N ARG A 63 -11.25 -4.73 -19.13
CA ARG A 63 -10.55 -4.35 -17.89
C ARG A 63 -10.30 -5.54 -16.98
N LEU A 64 -11.29 -6.41 -16.80
CA LEU A 64 -11.16 -7.60 -15.97
C LEU A 64 -10.10 -8.56 -16.54
N ASN A 65 -10.13 -8.80 -17.85
CA ASN A 65 -9.15 -9.65 -18.53
C ASN A 65 -7.72 -9.10 -18.34
N ARG A 66 -7.53 -7.79 -18.57
CA ARG A 66 -6.22 -7.13 -18.37
C ARG A 66 -5.70 -7.30 -16.94
N LEU A 67 -6.53 -7.02 -15.93
CA LEU A 67 -6.17 -7.15 -14.53
C LEU A 67 -5.88 -8.60 -14.13
N GLN A 68 -6.64 -9.57 -14.65
CA GLN A 68 -6.40 -10.99 -14.39
C GLN A 68 -5.04 -11.43 -14.95
N MET A 69 -4.71 -11.04 -16.18
CA MET A 69 -3.42 -11.37 -16.80
C MET A 69 -2.25 -10.75 -16.02
N GLU A 70 -2.38 -9.49 -15.58
CA GLU A 70 -1.36 -8.84 -14.75
C GLU A 70 -1.15 -9.58 -13.43
N GLN A 71 -2.23 -10.02 -12.78
CA GLN A 71 -2.12 -10.83 -11.56
C GLN A 71 -1.46 -12.17 -11.82
N GLN A 72 -1.83 -12.87 -12.89
CA GLN A 72 -1.22 -14.15 -13.26
C GLN A 72 0.27 -13.98 -13.56
N TYR A 73 0.63 -12.97 -14.36
CA TYR A 73 2.01 -12.64 -14.65
C TYR A 73 2.79 -12.30 -13.39
N SER A 74 2.25 -11.47 -12.50
CA SER A 74 2.89 -11.15 -11.22
C SER A 74 3.13 -12.40 -10.37
N LYS A 75 2.16 -13.31 -10.30
CA LYS A 75 2.31 -14.58 -9.57
C LYS A 75 3.41 -15.46 -10.17
N LEU A 76 3.42 -15.63 -11.49
CA LEU A 76 4.41 -16.46 -12.18
C LEU A 76 5.82 -15.83 -12.15
N SER A 77 5.93 -14.52 -12.35
CA SER A 77 7.20 -13.78 -12.26
C SER A 77 7.71 -13.66 -10.83
N SER A 78 6.83 -13.79 -9.82
CA SER A 78 7.23 -13.83 -8.40
C SER A 78 7.96 -15.10 -7.97
N SER A 79 8.32 -16.01 -8.89
CA SER A 79 9.16 -17.20 -8.61
C SER A 79 10.46 -16.87 -7.84
N ASN A 80 10.94 -15.62 -7.91
CA ASN A 80 12.09 -15.12 -7.13
C ASN A 80 11.68 -14.34 -5.86
N VAL A 81 10.69 -14.81 -5.10
CA VAL A 81 10.29 -14.17 -3.83
C VAL A 81 11.32 -14.37 -2.72
N ASN A 82 12.25 -13.42 -2.70
CA ASN A 82 12.83 -12.67 -1.58
C ASN A 82 12.82 -13.35 -0.20
N LYS A 83 14.02 -13.45 0.40
CA LYS A 83 14.30 -14.02 1.74
C LYS A 83 13.33 -13.57 2.84
N GLY A 84 12.76 -12.36 2.73
CA GLY A 84 11.73 -11.84 3.64
C GLY A 84 10.41 -12.63 3.65
N LYS A 85 9.94 -13.17 2.51
CA LYS A 85 8.77 -14.07 2.49
C LYS A 85 9.07 -15.43 3.13
N GLN A 86 10.28 -15.94 2.96
CA GLN A 86 10.70 -17.20 3.60
C GLN A 86 10.78 -17.04 5.12
N TYR A 87 11.33 -15.92 5.61
CA TYR A 87 11.40 -15.65 7.05
C TYR A 87 10.01 -15.51 7.68
N PHE A 88 9.10 -14.79 7.01
CA PHE A 88 7.69 -14.69 7.42
C PHE A 88 6.99 -16.06 7.40
N ASN A 89 7.20 -16.86 6.36
CA ASN A 89 6.65 -18.22 6.27
C ASN A 89 7.20 -19.14 7.37
N ASN A 90 8.47 -19.02 7.74
CA ASN A 90 9.09 -19.82 8.80
C ASN A 90 8.59 -19.42 10.19
N VAL A 91 8.44 -18.12 10.47
CA VAL A 91 7.86 -17.62 11.74
C VAL A 91 6.40 -18.05 11.87
N ILE A 92 5.62 -17.96 10.79
CA ILE A 92 4.23 -18.45 10.78
C ILE A 92 4.18 -19.97 11.00
N LYS A 93 5.00 -20.75 10.28
CA LYS A 93 5.03 -22.21 10.43
C LYS A 93 5.50 -22.66 11.82
N ALA A 94 6.40 -21.92 12.46
CA ALA A 94 6.95 -22.26 13.78
C ALA A 94 6.05 -21.83 14.94
N GLY A 95 5.23 -20.78 14.76
CA GLY A 95 4.38 -20.23 15.83
C GLY A 95 2.90 -20.61 15.74
N THR A 96 2.34 -20.79 14.54
CA THR A 96 0.87 -20.85 14.39
C THR A 96 0.43 -21.62 13.14
N THR A 97 -0.28 -22.73 13.34
CA THR A 97 -0.98 -23.52 12.32
C THR A 97 -2.19 -22.78 11.75
N VAL A 98 -2.00 -21.59 11.17
CA VAL A 98 -3.10 -20.75 10.73
C VAL A 98 -2.77 -20.04 9.41
N ALA A 99 -3.41 -20.57 8.36
CA ALA A 99 -3.62 -20.07 7.01
C ALA A 99 -2.90 -18.77 6.58
N THR A 100 -2.10 -18.88 5.52
CA THR A 100 -1.51 -17.78 4.75
C THR A 100 -2.59 -16.83 4.20
N VAL A 101 -2.83 -15.72 4.90
CA VAL A 101 -3.80 -14.68 4.51
C VAL A 101 -3.21 -13.83 3.36
N THR A 102 -3.18 -14.36 2.14
CA THR A 102 -2.91 -13.55 0.94
C THR A 102 -4.20 -12.86 0.56
N SER A 103 -4.40 -11.65 1.07
CA SER A 103 -5.72 -11.06 1.13
C SER A 103 -5.89 -9.85 0.21
N THR A 104 -6.32 -10.12 -1.02
CA THR A 104 -7.01 -9.10 -1.82
C THR A 104 -8.26 -8.63 -1.08
N ALA A 105 -8.54 -7.31 -1.08
CA ALA A 105 -9.66 -6.71 -0.33
C ALA A 105 -11.02 -7.38 -0.62
N LEU A 106 -11.24 -7.82 -1.86
CA LEU A 106 -12.45 -8.54 -2.28
C LEU A 106 -12.58 -9.94 -1.63
N THR A 107 -11.45 -10.59 -1.36
CA THR A 107 -11.41 -11.94 -0.76
C THR A 107 -11.54 -11.88 0.77
N ILE A 108 -11.04 -10.81 1.40
CA ILE A 108 -11.25 -10.53 2.83
C ILE A 108 -12.72 -10.36 3.11
N TYR A 109 -13.40 -9.53 2.31
CA TYR A 109 -14.80 -9.20 2.55
C TYR A 109 -15.68 -10.46 2.56
N ASN A 110 -15.50 -11.34 1.57
CA ASN A 110 -16.31 -12.56 1.45
C ASN A 110 -15.95 -13.65 2.49
N ASN A 111 -14.79 -13.57 3.15
CA ASN A 111 -14.34 -14.57 4.12
C ASN A 111 -14.07 -13.98 5.51
N TYR A 112 -14.61 -12.78 5.78
CA TYR A 112 -14.33 -12.02 6.99
C TYR A 112 -14.66 -12.80 8.25
N ASP A 113 -15.80 -13.50 8.30
CA ASP A 113 -16.20 -14.27 9.49
C ASP A 113 -15.24 -15.42 9.82
N LYS A 114 -14.67 -16.06 8.81
CA LYS A 114 -13.67 -17.13 9.00
C LYS A 114 -12.35 -16.57 9.53
N ILE A 115 -11.92 -15.44 8.97
CA ILE A 115 -10.70 -14.74 9.40
C ILE A 115 -10.88 -14.19 10.83
N LYS A 116 -12.03 -13.59 11.11
CA LYS A 116 -12.39 -13.10 12.45
C LYS A 116 -12.40 -14.23 13.47
N LYS A 117 -13.01 -15.38 13.16
CA LYS A 117 -13.05 -16.56 14.04
C LYS A 117 -11.65 -17.11 14.36
N ILE A 118 -10.77 -17.09 13.37
CA ILE A 118 -9.38 -17.52 13.52
C ILE A 118 -8.60 -16.56 14.45
N ILE A 119 -8.78 -15.25 14.28
CA ILE A 119 -8.10 -14.23 15.11
C ILE A 119 -8.69 -14.22 16.53
N SER A 120 -10.01 -14.37 16.67
CA SER A 120 -10.66 -14.38 17.99
C SER A 120 -10.43 -15.70 18.75
N GLY A 121 -10.30 -16.83 18.05
CA GLY A 121 -10.05 -18.13 18.66
C GLY A 121 -8.59 -18.37 19.08
N THR A 122 -7.70 -17.41 18.83
CA THR A 122 -6.29 -17.41 19.30
C THR A 122 -6.08 -16.43 20.47
N SER A 123 -7.17 -15.88 21.03
CA SER A 123 -7.15 -14.89 22.13
C SER A 123 -7.45 -15.47 23.53
N ASP A 124 -7.50 -16.79 23.68
CA ASP A 124 -7.63 -17.50 24.98
C ASP A 124 -6.35 -18.30 25.29
#